data_AF-A0A6H0ZY29-F1
#
_entry.id   AF-A0A6H0ZY29-F1
#
_cell.length_a   1.000
_cell.length_b   1.000
_cell.length_c   1.000
_cell.angle_alpha   90.00
_cell.angle_beta   90.00
_cell.angle_gamma   90.00
#
_symmetry.space_group_name_H-M   'P 1'
#
loop_
_entity.id
_entity.type
_entity.pdbx_description
1 polymer ?
#
loop_
_entity_poly.entity_id
_entity_poly.type
_entity_poly.pdbx_seq_one_letter_code
_entity_poly.pdbx_strand_id
1 'polypeptide(L)'
;MAETSKTTLGTRISTAISSAKDEMHASANPDSSKAADQAARTSGGRRPRRARLRLTRVDPWSVMKTAFLLSVAFGIVTVVAVTIVWGVLGMAGVWDSVNQMVETVVGTSESESTFDVTSYLGMSRVLGFTMLVAVIDVVLLTAMATLGAFLYNMAAALLGGIEVTLAEDEG
;
A
#
# COMPACT_ATOMS: atom_id res chain seq x y z
N MET A 1 7.44 -27.35 -70.01
CA MET A 1 6.88 -27.19 -68.65
C MET A 1 6.16 -25.86 -68.57
N ALA A 2 4.82 -25.85 -68.55
CA ALA A 2 3.98 -24.82 -67.92
C ALA A 2 2.51 -25.07 -68.29
N GLU A 3 1.82 -25.83 -67.44
CA GLU A 3 0.36 -25.84 -67.42
C GLU A 3 -0.05 -25.94 -65.96
N THR A 4 -0.95 -25.05 -65.50
CA THR A 4 -2.04 -25.30 -64.53
C THR A 4 -2.45 -24.01 -63.79
N SER A 5 -3.74 -23.69 -63.94
CA SER A 5 -4.65 -22.95 -63.05
C SER A 5 -4.46 -21.46 -62.78
N LYS A 6 -5.09 -20.65 -63.65
CA LYS A 6 -5.82 -19.46 -63.20
C LYS A 6 -7.20 -19.88 -62.68
N THR A 7 -7.26 -20.43 -61.47
CA THR A 7 -8.54 -20.72 -60.81
C THR A 7 -9.20 -19.40 -60.43
N THR A 8 -10.34 -19.14 -61.05
CA THR A 8 -11.01 -17.84 -61.09
C THR A 8 -11.57 -17.47 -59.71
N LEU A 9 -11.36 -16.22 -59.31
CA LEU A 9 -11.84 -15.62 -58.05
C LEU A 9 -13.35 -15.85 -57.80
N GLY A 10 -14.13 -15.94 -58.89
CA GLY A 10 -15.57 -16.21 -58.83
C GLY A 10 -15.94 -17.54 -58.18
N THR A 11 -15.13 -18.59 -58.32
CA THR A 11 -15.41 -19.89 -57.69
C THR A 11 -15.29 -19.81 -56.18
N ARG A 12 -14.31 -19.05 -55.66
CA ARG A 12 -14.09 -18.89 -54.21
C ARG A 12 -15.19 -18.08 -53.53
N ILE A 13 -15.69 -17.04 -54.21
CA ILE A 13 -16.79 -16.23 -53.70
C ILE A 13 -18.08 -17.05 -53.67
N SER A 14 -18.33 -17.88 -54.69
CA SER A 14 -19.50 -18.77 -54.70
C SER A 14 -19.44 -19.80 -53.56
N THR A 15 -18.27 -20.39 -53.28
CA THR A 15 -18.11 -21.35 -52.18
C THR A 15 -18.29 -20.71 -50.80
N ALA A 16 -17.77 -19.50 -50.61
CA ALA A 16 -17.90 -18.78 -49.33
C ALA A 16 -19.34 -18.34 -49.04
N ILE A 17 -20.10 -17.95 -50.08
CA ILE A 17 -21.51 -17.58 -49.92
C ILE A 17 -22.38 -18.81 -49.65
N SER A 18 -22.09 -19.96 -50.26
CA SER A 18 -22.79 -21.21 -49.95
C SER A 18 -22.50 -21.70 -48.52
N SER A 19 -21.26 -21.61 -48.04
CA SER A 19 -20.92 -22.03 -46.67
C SER A 19 -21.55 -21.16 -45.60
N ALA A 20 -21.63 -19.83 -45.83
CA ALA A 20 -22.30 -18.92 -44.90
C ALA A 20 -23.82 -19.16 -44.84
N LYS A 21 -24.43 -19.57 -45.95
CA LYS A 21 -25.86 -19.93 -46.00
C LYS A 21 -26.15 -21.22 -45.22
N ASP A 22 -25.28 -22.22 -45.33
CA ASP A 22 -25.39 -23.47 -44.56
C ASP A 22 -25.19 -23.24 -43.05
N GLU A 23 -24.29 -22.34 -42.64
CA GLU A 23 -24.11 -21.95 -41.22
C GLU A 23 -25.34 -21.23 -40.63
N MET A 24 -26.03 -20.40 -41.41
CA MET A 24 -27.27 -19.76 -40.97
C MET A 24 -28.44 -20.74 -40.81
N HIS A 25 -28.52 -21.78 -41.65
CA HIS A 25 -29.53 -22.83 -41.52
C HIS A 25 -29.24 -23.79 -40.35
N ALA A 26 -27.97 -23.97 -39.97
CA ALA A 26 -27.56 -24.78 -38.81
C ALA A 26 -27.91 -24.13 -37.45
N SER A 27 -28.12 -22.82 -37.40
CA SER A 27 -28.48 -22.08 -36.17
C SER A 27 -29.97 -22.12 -35.81
N ALA A 28 -30.81 -22.85 -36.57
CA ALA A 28 -32.24 -22.96 -36.35
C ALA A 28 -32.70 -24.32 -35.73
N ASN A 29 -31.78 -25.10 -35.14
CA ASN A 29 -32.09 -26.39 -34.54
C ASN A 29 -32.28 -26.29 -33.00
N PRO A 30 -33.35 -26.82 -32.39
CA PRO A 30 -33.67 -26.66 -30.96
C PRO A 30 -32.81 -27.50 -29.99
N ASP A 31 -31.79 -28.22 -30.48
CA ASP A 31 -30.81 -28.94 -29.64
C ASP A 31 -29.78 -28.04 -28.95
N SER A 32 -29.78 -26.73 -29.23
CA SER A 32 -28.94 -25.72 -28.57
C SER A 32 -29.21 -25.59 -27.07
N SER A 33 -30.37 -26.02 -26.59
CA SER A 33 -30.69 -26.02 -25.15
C SER A 33 -29.84 -27.04 -24.36
N LYS A 34 -29.53 -28.21 -24.93
CA LYS A 34 -28.67 -29.21 -24.28
C LYS A 34 -27.18 -28.83 -24.34
N ALA A 35 -26.75 -28.18 -25.41
CA ALA A 35 -25.39 -27.65 -25.53
C ALA A 35 -25.16 -26.46 -24.60
N ALA A 36 -26.17 -25.61 -24.38
CA ALA A 36 -26.13 -24.52 -23.41
C ALA A 36 -26.10 -25.03 -21.96
N ASP A 37 -26.86 -26.08 -21.63
CA ASP A 37 -26.85 -26.70 -20.29
C ASP A 37 -25.54 -27.47 -20.02
N GLN A 38 -24.92 -28.04 -21.06
CA GLN A 38 -23.58 -28.65 -20.98
C GLN A 38 -22.48 -27.58 -20.86
N ALA A 39 -22.60 -26.44 -21.55
CA ALA A 39 -21.71 -25.29 -21.41
C ALA A 39 -21.82 -24.65 -20.01
N ALA A 40 -23.03 -24.55 -19.45
CA ALA A 40 -23.28 -24.07 -18.08
C ALA A 40 -22.73 -25.02 -17.01
N ARG A 41 -22.67 -26.34 -17.27
CA ARG A 41 -22.00 -27.32 -16.41
C ARG A 41 -20.47 -27.31 -16.55
N THR A 42 -19.93 -26.78 -17.65
CA THR A 42 -18.49 -26.51 -17.80
C THR A 42 -18.06 -25.14 -17.26
N SER A 43 -19.01 -24.22 -17.02
CA SER A 43 -18.78 -22.96 -16.31
C SER A 43 -19.05 -23.09 -14.80
N GLY A 44 -18.87 -24.29 -14.23
CA GLY A 44 -18.87 -24.50 -12.79
C GLY A 44 -17.96 -23.47 -12.13
N GLY A 45 -18.51 -22.78 -11.13
CA GLY A 45 -17.92 -21.63 -10.44
C GLY A 45 -16.41 -21.73 -10.33
N ARG A 46 -15.73 -20.65 -10.70
CA ARG A 46 -14.29 -20.52 -10.75
C ARG A 46 -13.71 -20.76 -9.36
N ARG A 47 -13.54 -22.05 -8.99
CA ARG A 47 -12.94 -22.48 -7.74
C ARG A 47 -11.63 -21.70 -7.58
N PRO A 48 -11.45 -20.96 -6.48
CA PRO A 48 -10.32 -20.05 -6.33
C PRO A 48 -9.05 -20.87 -6.47
N ARG A 49 -8.27 -20.57 -7.51
CA ARG A 49 -7.09 -21.37 -7.83
C ARG A 49 -6.00 -20.99 -6.86
N ARG A 50 -5.69 -21.88 -5.92
CA ARG A 50 -4.58 -21.70 -4.97
C ARG A 50 -3.26 -21.69 -5.75
N ALA A 51 -2.62 -20.54 -5.85
CA ALA A 51 -1.27 -20.42 -6.41
C ALA A 51 -0.24 -20.37 -5.28
N ARG A 52 0.78 -21.23 -5.37
CA ARG A 52 1.96 -21.16 -4.49
C ARG A 52 2.97 -20.24 -5.14
N LEU A 53 3.23 -19.09 -4.51
CA LEU A 53 4.17 -18.10 -5.02
C LEU A 53 5.30 -17.94 -4.00
N ARG A 54 6.54 -17.93 -4.48
CA ARG A 54 7.70 -17.65 -3.63
C ARG A 54 8.03 -16.17 -3.74
N LEU A 55 8.09 -15.49 -2.60
CA LEU A 55 8.59 -14.12 -2.51
C LEU A 55 10.12 -14.16 -2.54
N THR A 56 10.70 -14.21 -3.74
CA THR A 56 12.15 -14.32 -3.92
C THR A 56 12.87 -12.98 -3.89
N ARG A 57 12.16 -11.88 -4.13
CA ARG A 57 12.72 -10.53 -4.16
C ARG A 57 11.70 -9.48 -3.74
N VAL A 58 12.16 -8.47 -3.01
CA VAL A 58 11.41 -7.27 -2.64
C VAL A 58 12.05 -6.08 -3.33
N ASP A 59 11.30 -5.34 -4.14
CA ASP A 59 11.84 -4.19 -4.85
C ASP A 59 12.07 -2.99 -3.90
N PRO A 60 13.33 -2.53 -3.73
CA PRO A 60 13.64 -1.45 -2.79
C PRO A 60 12.89 -0.15 -3.10
N TRP A 61 12.60 0.09 -4.38
CA TRP A 61 11.83 1.26 -4.83
C TRP A 61 10.39 1.25 -4.30
N SER A 62 9.75 0.08 -4.23
CA SER A 62 8.41 -0.03 -3.66
C SER A 62 8.46 0.20 -2.16
N VAL A 63 9.43 -0.42 -1.47
CA VAL A 63 9.59 -0.25 -0.01
C VAL A 63 9.89 1.20 0.34
N MET A 64 10.73 1.88 -0.42
CA MET A 64 11.01 3.31 -0.22
C MET A 64 9.72 4.14 -0.24
N LYS A 65 8.83 3.91 -1.21
CA LYS A 65 7.56 4.64 -1.33
C LYS A 65 6.59 4.33 -0.19
N THR A 66 6.36 3.05 0.12
CA THR A 66 5.42 2.65 1.18
C THR A 66 5.94 3.04 2.56
N ALA A 67 7.25 2.89 2.78
CA ALA A 67 7.89 3.31 4.03
C ALA A 67 7.85 4.82 4.19
N PHE A 68 8.14 5.60 3.15
CA PHE A 68 8.05 7.05 3.23
C PHE A 68 6.65 7.52 3.65
N LEU A 69 5.59 6.97 3.05
CA LEU A 69 4.21 7.29 3.42
C LEU A 69 3.88 6.89 4.86
N LEU A 70 4.22 5.66 5.25
CA LEU A 70 4.03 5.18 6.62
C LEU A 70 4.79 6.05 7.64
N SER A 71 6.01 6.43 7.27
CA SER A 71 6.91 7.21 8.09
C SER A 71 6.36 8.62 8.32
N VAL A 72 5.88 9.30 7.27
CA VAL A 72 5.18 10.59 7.39
C VAL A 72 3.94 10.47 8.27
N ALA A 73 3.17 9.38 8.14
CA ALA A 73 2.02 9.15 9.03
C ALA A 73 2.45 9.05 10.50
N PHE A 74 3.52 8.30 10.80
CA PHE A 74 4.11 8.24 12.15
C PHE A 74 4.58 9.60 12.66
N GLY A 75 5.23 10.40 11.81
CA GLY A 75 5.66 11.76 12.15
C GLY A 75 4.47 12.64 12.55
N ILE A 76 3.38 12.62 11.77
CA ILE A 76 2.17 13.38 12.07
C ILE A 76 1.52 12.89 13.37
N VAL A 77 1.38 11.57 13.55
CA VAL A 77 0.82 10.97 14.77
C VAL A 77 1.62 11.40 15.99
N THR A 78 2.95 11.43 15.90
CA THR A 78 3.83 11.86 17.00
C THR A 78 3.62 13.32 17.36
N VAL A 79 3.54 14.22 16.37
CA VAL A 79 3.26 15.65 16.62
C VAL A 79 1.89 15.82 17.29
N VAL A 80 0.86 15.15 16.79
CA VAL A 80 -0.49 15.22 17.38
C VAL A 80 -0.49 14.66 18.80
N ALA A 81 0.16 13.53 19.04
CA ALA A 81 0.27 12.93 20.36
C ALA A 81 0.94 13.87 21.37
N VAL A 82 2.07 14.49 21.00
CA VAL A 82 2.75 15.46 21.87
C VAL A 82 1.88 16.69 22.11
N THR A 83 1.17 17.18 21.08
CA THR A 83 0.25 18.32 21.22
C THR A 83 -0.85 18.02 22.25
N ILE A 84 -1.44 16.82 22.19
CA ILE A 84 -2.46 16.38 23.15
C ILE A 84 -1.87 16.28 24.55
N VAL A 85 -0.73 15.60 24.70
CA VAL A 85 -0.04 15.45 25.99
C VAL A 85 0.27 16.81 26.61
N TRP A 86 0.79 17.76 25.81
CA TRP A 86 1.06 19.12 26.24
C TRP A 86 -0.20 19.83 26.75
N GLY A 87 -1.31 19.72 26.00
CA GLY A 87 -2.59 20.29 26.41
C GLY A 87 -3.11 19.70 27.71
N VAL A 88 -2.99 18.38 27.90
CA VAL A 88 -3.41 17.69 29.13
C VAL A 88 -2.58 18.14 30.33
N LEU A 89 -1.25 18.29 30.18
CA LEU A 89 -0.38 18.82 31.23
C LEU A 89 -0.77 20.25 31.64
N GLY A 90 -1.17 21.07 30.67
CA GLY A 90 -1.69 22.42 30.92
C GLY A 90 -3.00 22.40 31.70
N MET A 91 -3.96 21.57 31.31
CA MET A 91 -5.24 21.44 32.02
C MET A 91 -5.08 20.87 33.43
N ALA A 92 -4.08 20.01 33.64
CA ALA A 92 -3.78 19.44 34.95
C ALA A 92 -3.03 20.41 35.89
N GLY A 93 -2.68 21.63 35.44
CA GLY A 93 -1.96 22.61 36.26
C GLY A 93 -0.51 22.20 36.58
N VAL A 94 0.07 21.30 35.78
CA VAL A 94 1.45 20.80 36.02
C VAL A 94 2.46 21.95 35.90
N TRP A 95 2.26 22.85 34.94
CA TRP A 95 3.14 24.01 34.74
C TRP A 95 3.12 24.97 35.94
N ASP A 96 1.95 25.21 36.52
CA ASP A 96 1.82 26.06 37.70
C ASP A 96 2.56 25.46 38.90
N SER A 97 2.40 24.14 39.10
CA SER A 97 3.09 23.41 40.17
C SER A 97 4.62 23.44 40.01
N VAL A 98 5.11 23.33 38.77
CA VAL A 98 6.55 23.42 38.46
C VAL A 98 7.07 24.84 38.71
N ASN A 99 6.35 25.87 38.25
CA ASN A 99 6.72 27.27 38.49
C ASN A 99 6.81 27.56 40.00
N GLN A 100 5.81 27.13 40.79
CA GLN A 100 5.81 27.32 42.25
C GLN A 100 6.98 26.61 42.95
N MET A 101 7.33 25.39 42.50
CA MET A 101 8.50 24.67 43.01
C MET A 101 9.80 25.40 42.69
N VAL A 102 9.94 25.93 41.48
CA VAL A 102 11.14 26.69 41.08
C VAL A 102 11.27 27.97 41.90
N GLU A 103 10.19 28.74 42.07
CA GLU A 103 10.19 29.94 42.92
C GLU A 103 10.62 29.62 44.36
N THR A 104 10.16 28.49 44.90
CA THR A 104 10.50 28.03 46.26
C THR A 104 11.98 27.65 46.41
N VAL A 105 12.57 27.04 45.37
CA VAL A 105 13.97 26.56 45.40
C VAL A 105 14.98 27.66 45.04
N VAL A 106 14.64 28.52 44.08
CA VAL A 106 15.52 29.59 43.57
C VAL A 106 15.46 30.82 44.46
N GLY A 107 14.39 31.01 45.24
CA GLY A 107 14.26 32.13 46.18
C GLY A 107 14.25 33.46 45.44
N THR A 108 13.35 33.64 44.48
CA THR A 108 13.19 34.89 43.73
C THR A 108 12.68 35.98 44.66
N SER A 109 13.62 36.73 45.22
CA SER A 109 13.37 37.85 46.12
C SER A 109 12.86 39.05 45.31
N GLU A 110 11.54 39.16 45.15
CA GLU A 110 10.70 40.37 44.94
C GLU A 110 11.13 41.48 43.95
N SER A 111 12.22 41.38 43.20
CA SER A 111 12.65 42.41 42.26
C SER A 111 13.63 41.85 41.24
N GLU A 112 13.18 41.86 39.98
CA GLU A 112 13.87 41.50 38.73
C GLU A 112 13.44 40.16 38.13
N SER A 113 12.40 40.23 37.30
CA SER A 113 11.83 39.20 36.41
C SER A 113 11.27 37.93 37.08
N THR A 114 9.94 37.83 37.15
CA THR A 114 9.23 36.57 37.42
C THR A 114 9.75 35.48 36.48
N PHE A 115 10.40 34.47 37.04
CA PHE A 115 10.88 33.33 36.27
C PHE A 115 9.70 32.41 35.92
N ASP A 116 9.23 32.46 34.69
CA ASP A 116 8.18 31.57 34.18
C ASP A 116 8.82 30.48 33.32
N VAL A 117 8.78 29.22 33.78
CA VAL A 117 9.30 28.06 33.03
C VAL A 117 8.62 27.92 31.69
N THR A 118 7.34 28.31 31.57
CA THR A 118 6.62 28.23 30.29
C THR A 118 7.08 29.28 29.28
N SER A 119 7.78 30.33 29.70
CA SER A 119 8.45 31.26 28.77
C SER A 119 9.68 30.62 28.10
N TYR A 120 10.38 29.74 28.82
CA TYR A 120 11.58 29.04 28.34
C TYR A 120 11.25 27.71 27.63
N LEU A 121 10.23 26.99 28.12
CA LEU A 121 9.75 25.72 27.60
C LEU A 121 8.37 25.84 26.97
N GLY A 122 8.03 26.98 26.39
CA GLY A 122 6.67 27.22 25.87
C GLY A 122 6.23 26.25 24.78
N MET A 123 4.91 26.15 24.60
CA MET A 123 4.26 25.28 23.61
C MET A 123 4.91 25.35 22.22
N SER A 124 5.21 26.56 21.75
CA SER A 124 5.84 26.80 20.45
C SER A 124 7.22 26.13 20.33
N ARG A 125 8.02 26.17 21.39
CA ARG A 125 9.37 25.58 21.40
C ARG A 125 9.32 24.06 21.48
N VAL A 126 8.39 23.52 22.26
CA VAL A 126 8.17 22.07 22.32
C VAL A 126 7.66 21.55 20.98
N LEU A 127 6.64 22.19 20.38
CA LEU A 127 6.16 21.81 19.05
C LEU A 127 7.25 21.94 17.98
N GLY A 128 8.07 22.99 18.03
CA GLY A 128 9.20 23.15 17.12
C GLY A 128 10.24 22.02 17.27
N PHE A 129 10.60 21.66 18.49
CA PHE A 129 11.49 20.53 18.74
C PHE A 129 10.88 19.19 18.33
N THR A 130 9.60 18.96 18.64
CA THR A 130 8.86 17.77 18.21
C THR A 130 8.80 17.66 16.70
N MET A 131 8.61 18.78 15.98
CA MET A 131 8.62 18.78 14.53
C MET A 131 10.00 18.35 13.98
N LEU A 132 11.09 18.84 14.57
CA LEU A 132 12.44 18.41 14.20
C LEU A 132 12.64 16.92 14.46
N VAL A 133 12.24 16.43 15.63
CA VAL A 133 12.31 15.00 15.99
C VAL A 133 11.46 14.16 15.03
N ALA A 134 10.26 14.60 14.69
CA ALA A 134 9.37 13.91 13.76
C ALA A 134 10.00 13.80 12.37
N VAL A 135 10.64 14.86 11.86
CA VAL A 135 11.35 14.81 10.57
C VAL A 135 12.51 13.82 10.62
N ILE A 136 13.27 13.80 11.72
CA ILE A 136 14.37 12.84 11.90
C ILE A 136 13.84 11.41 11.92
N ASP A 137 12.79 11.15 12.70
CA ASP A 137 12.12 9.84 12.75
C ASP A 137 11.64 9.41 11.37
N VAL A 138 11.09 10.36 10.59
CA VAL A 138 10.62 10.09 9.24
C VAL A 138 11.75 9.53 8.36
N VAL A 139 12.92 10.17 8.44
CA VAL A 139 14.12 9.78 7.70
C VAL A 139 14.67 8.44 8.20
N LEU A 140 14.74 8.26 9.52
CA LEU A 140 15.27 7.04 10.15
C LEU A 140 14.42 5.83 9.79
N LEU A 141 13.10 5.88 9.94
CA LEU A 141 12.20 4.78 9.59
C LEU A 141 12.25 4.45 8.10
N THR A 142 12.35 5.46 7.24
CA THR A 142 12.51 5.25 5.79
C THR A 142 13.84 4.56 5.47
N ALA A 143 14.93 4.99 6.11
CA ALA A 143 16.24 4.38 5.95
C ALA A 143 16.26 2.93 6.47
N MET A 144 15.67 2.67 7.64
CA MET A 144 15.54 1.34 8.22
C MET A 144 14.72 0.40 7.32
N ALA A 145 13.60 0.88 6.76
CA ALA A 145 12.78 0.07 5.85
C ALA A 145 13.52 -0.23 4.54
N THR A 146 14.23 0.75 3.99
CA THR A 146 15.05 0.57 2.80
C THR A 146 16.17 -0.45 3.06
N LEU A 147 16.87 -0.33 4.19
CA LEU A 147 17.89 -1.29 4.61
C LEU A 147 17.29 -2.70 4.80
N GLY A 148 16.12 -2.80 5.44
CA GLY A 148 15.39 -4.05 5.61
C GLY A 148 15.07 -4.74 4.29
N ALA A 149 14.69 -3.98 3.26
CA ALA A 149 14.45 -4.51 1.92
C ALA A 149 15.74 -5.06 1.27
N PHE A 150 16.86 -4.34 1.39
CA PHE A 150 18.16 -4.80 0.89
C PHE A 150 18.63 -6.07 1.62
N LEU A 151 18.49 -6.11 2.95
CA LEU A 151 18.85 -7.27 3.76
C LEU A 151 17.97 -8.49 3.43
N TYR A 152 16.66 -8.29 3.24
CA TYR A 152 15.76 -9.35 2.80
C TYR A 152 16.20 -9.91 1.45
N ASN A 153 16.52 -9.05 0.48
CA ASN A 153 16.96 -9.49 -0.85
C ASN A 153 18.22 -10.34 -0.77
N MET A 154 19.18 -9.96 0.08
CA MET A 154 20.40 -10.74 0.30
C MET A 154 20.10 -12.08 0.99
N ALA A 155 19.25 -12.09 2.02
CA ALA A 155 18.84 -13.32 2.70
C ALA A 155 18.06 -14.26 1.77
N ALA A 156 17.14 -13.74 0.97
CA ALA A 156 16.34 -14.52 0.02
C ALA A 156 17.20 -15.12 -1.09
N ALA A 157 18.24 -14.43 -1.55
CA ALA A 157 19.22 -14.96 -2.50
C ALA A 157 20.00 -16.17 -1.94
N LEU A 158 20.24 -16.19 -0.62
CA LEU A 158 20.98 -17.27 0.06
C LEU A 158 20.07 -18.43 0.50
N LEU A 159 18.84 -18.15 0.97
CA LEU A 159 17.95 -19.13 1.60
C LEU A 159 16.75 -19.56 0.73
N GLY A 160 16.52 -18.93 -0.43
CA GLY A 160 15.45 -19.32 -1.37
C GLY A 160 14.10 -18.58 -1.22
N GLY A 161 14.02 -17.58 -0.35
CA GLY A 161 12.84 -16.71 -0.16
C GLY A 161 11.70 -17.32 0.65
N ILE A 162 10.66 -16.53 0.95
CA ILE A 162 9.49 -16.95 1.75
C ILE A 162 8.40 -17.52 0.82
N GLU A 163 7.84 -18.71 1.11
CA GLU A 163 6.68 -19.25 0.38
C GLU A 163 5.38 -18.59 0.87
N VAL A 164 4.63 -18.01 -0.06
CA VAL A 164 3.35 -17.34 0.19
C VAL A 164 2.25 -18.14 -0.49
N THR A 165 1.20 -18.46 0.26
CA THR A 165 -0.02 -19.11 -0.27
C THR A 165 -1.05 -18.03 -0.52
N LEU A 166 -1.27 -17.68 -1.80
CA LEU A 166 -2.36 -16.78 -2.17
C LEU A 166 -3.66 -17.58 -2.33
N ALA A 167 -4.70 -17.16 -1.62
CA ALA A 167 -6.07 -17.55 -1.90
C ALA A 167 -6.70 -16.41 -2.72
N GLU A 168 -7.27 -16.72 -3.88
CA GLU A 168 -8.16 -15.78 -4.57
C GLU A 168 -9.42 -15.65 -3.70
N ASP A 169 -9.74 -14.43 -3.25
CA ASP A 169 -10.95 -14.15 -2.48
C ASP A 169 -12.13 -14.10 -3.46
N GLU A 170 -13.14 -14.97 -3.26
CA GLU A 170 -14.35 -14.99 -4.07
C GLU A 170 -15.28 -13.86 -3.59
N GLY A 171 -15.38 -12.78 -4.38
CA GLY A 171 -16.32 -11.68 -4.16
C GLY A 171 -16.99 -11.26 -5.46
#